data_AF-A0A561R9F8-F1
#
_entry.id   AF-A0A561R9F8-F1
#
_cell.length_a   1.000
_cell.length_b   1.000
_cell.length_c   1.000
_cell.angle_alpha   90.00
_cell.angle_beta   90.00
_cell.angle_gamma   90.00
#
_symmetry.space_group_name_H-M   'P 1'
#
loop_
_entity.id
_entity.type
_entity.pdbx_description
1 polymer ?
#
loop_
_entity_poly.entity_id
_entity_poly.type
_entity_poly.pdbx_seq_one_letter_code
_entity_poly.pdbx_strand_id
1 'polypeptide(L)'
;MPGGVRLRIARHSDAVILVGDSLDVALHDGRRITAGANLTSGTGSDPMAFGHDLHRRLIEDFLKAITSTDHPLTVDGEAALQAQAFISDILSAGKQSL
;
A
#
# COMPACT_ATOMS: atom_id res chain seq x y z
N MET A 1 4.11 18.09 9.65
CA MET A 1 4.08 17.37 8.36
C MET A 1 2.95 16.38 8.45
N PRO A 2 1.97 16.32 7.53
CA PRO A 2 1.00 15.24 7.56
C PRO A 2 1.79 13.96 7.27
N GLY A 3 1.98 13.14 8.30
CA GLY A 3 2.65 11.86 8.15
C GLY A 3 1.71 10.90 7.43
N GLY A 4 2.26 9.88 6.81
CA GLY A 4 1.45 8.83 6.20
C GLY A 4 2.20 8.21 5.04
N VAL A 5 1.87 6.96 4.74
CA VAL A 5 2.40 6.29 3.56
C VAL A 5 1.79 6.97 2.33
N ARG A 6 2.65 7.58 1.51
CA ARG A 6 2.29 8.21 0.25
C ARG A 6 2.97 7.47 -0.89
N LEU A 7 2.16 6.89 -1.77
CA LEU A 7 2.64 6.30 -3.01
C LEU A 7 2.40 7.30 -4.15
N ARG A 8 3.41 7.50 -4.99
CA ARG A 8 3.29 8.31 -6.20
C ARG A 8 3.83 7.54 -7.39
N ILE A 9 2.99 7.38 -8.41
CA ILE A 9 3.37 6.83 -9.71
C ILE A 9 3.29 7.98 -10.70
N ALA A 10 4.35 8.25 -11.44
CA ALA A 10 4.39 9.34 -12.42
C ALA A 10 5.01 8.89 -13.74
N ARG A 11 4.42 9.36 -14.84
CA ARG A 11 4.96 9.17 -16.20
C ARG A 11 4.72 10.45 -16.98
N HIS A 12 5.78 11.06 -17.50
CA HIS A 12 5.73 12.39 -18.12
C HIS A 12 5.03 13.42 -17.21
N SER A 13 3.97 14.06 -17.69
CA SER A 13 3.19 15.08 -16.98
C SER A 13 2.08 14.49 -16.11
N ASP A 14 1.88 13.17 -16.14
CA ASP A 14 0.80 12.48 -15.42
C ASP A 14 1.31 11.98 -14.07
N ALA A 15 0.46 12.11 -13.05
CA ALA A 15 0.77 11.63 -11.71
C ALA A 15 -0.47 11.03 -11.04
N VAL A 16 -0.26 9.85 -10.47
CA VAL A 16 -1.19 9.18 -9.57
C VAL A 16 -0.60 9.25 -8.18
N ILE A 17 -1.37 9.76 -7.22
CA ILE A 17 -0.99 9.89 -5.82
C ILE A 17 -2.01 9.13 -4.98
N LEU A 18 -1.53 8.21 -4.15
CA LEU A 18 -2.32 7.53 -3.13
C LEU A 18 -1.77 7.94 -1.76
N VAL A 19 -2.64 8.47 -0.90
CA VAL A 19 -2.33 8.80 0.50
C VAL A 19 -3.38 8.18 1.40
N GLY A 20 -2.98 7.24 2.25
CA GLY A 20 -3.95 6.44 3.01
C GLY A 20 -4.89 5.70 2.06
N ASP A 21 -6.18 6.01 2.13
CA ASP A 21 -7.24 5.51 1.26
C ASP A 21 -7.69 6.49 0.17
N SER A 22 -7.13 7.71 0.14
CA SER A 22 -7.45 8.74 -0.84
C SER A 22 -6.57 8.62 -2.08
N LEU A 23 -7.19 8.41 -3.23
CA LEU A 23 -6.57 8.39 -4.56
C LEU A 23 -6.81 9.71 -5.29
N ASP A 24 -5.76 10.27 -5.86
CA ASP A 24 -5.78 11.47 -6.68
C ASP A 24 -4.99 11.23 -7.98
N VAL A 25 -5.65 11.36 -9.12
CA VAL A 25 -5.07 11.12 -10.45
C VAL A 25 -5.17 12.38 -11.28
N ALA A 26 -4.01 12.87 -11.74
CA ALA A 26 -3.92 13.90 -12.78
C ALA A 26 -3.67 13.23 -14.14
N LEU A 27 -4.60 13.42 -15.08
CA LEU A 27 -4.54 12.90 -16.44
C LEU A 27 -3.92 13.92 -17.41
N HIS A 28 -3.36 13.44 -18.52
CA HIS A 28 -2.69 14.27 -19.52
C HIS A 28 -3.61 15.29 -20.20
N ASP A 29 -4.93 15.06 -20.17
CA ASP A 29 -5.94 15.94 -20.74
C ASP A 29 -6.41 17.02 -19.75
N GLY A 30 -5.74 17.12 -18.59
CA GLY A 30 -6.04 18.09 -17.54
C GLY A 30 -7.16 17.67 -16.60
N ARG A 31 -7.82 16.52 -16.82
CA ARG A 31 -8.83 16.02 -15.90
C ARG A 31 -8.20 15.48 -14.63
N ARG A 32 -8.99 15.52 -13.54
CA ARG A 32 -8.61 14.98 -12.24
C ARG A 32 -9.65 13.98 -11.76
N ILE A 33 -9.19 12.84 -11.27
CA ILE A 33 -10.04 11.81 -10.68
C ILE A 33 -9.66 11.69 -9.20
N THR A 34 -10.65 11.85 -8.33
CA THR A 34 -10.51 11.63 -6.89
C THR A 34 -11.41 10.49 -6.46
N ALA A 35 -10.88 9.54 -5.70
CA ALA A 35 -11.62 8.40 -5.17
C ALA A 35 -11.12 8.01 -3.77
N GLY A 36 -11.97 7.30 -3.01
CA GLY A 36 -11.67 6.89 -1.64
C GLY A 36 -12.31 7.79 -0.59
N ALA A 37 -12.21 7.38 0.68
CA ALA A 37 -12.52 8.26 1.80
C ALA A 37 -11.23 8.99 2.22
N ASN A 38 -11.36 9.97 3.10
CA ASN A 38 -10.22 10.67 3.69
C ASN A 38 -10.03 10.09 5.10
N LEU A 39 -9.80 8.78 5.17
CA LEU A 39 -9.59 8.11 6.45
C LEU A 39 -8.26 8.57 7.04
N THR A 40 -8.22 8.61 8.36
CA THR A 40 -7.03 9.00 9.11
C THR A 40 -5.86 8.11 8.70
N SER A 41 -4.73 8.73 8.35
CA SER A 41 -3.51 8.02 7.93
C SER A 41 -2.72 7.42 9.10
N GLY A 42 -3.30 7.40 10.31
CA GLY A 42 -2.61 7.02 11.56
C GLY A 42 -1.47 7.98 11.93
N THR A 43 -1.61 9.28 11.68
CA THR A 43 -0.54 10.26 11.96
C THR A 43 -1.01 11.47 12.77
N GLY A 44 -0.07 12.11 13.46
CA GLY A 44 -0.38 13.21 14.39
C GLY A 44 -0.67 12.69 15.80
N SER A 45 -1.81 13.07 16.38
CA SER A 45 -2.17 12.78 17.77
C SER A 45 -2.67 11.36 18.04
N ASP A 46 -2.98 10.59 16.99
CA ASP A 46 -3.32 9.18 17.11
C ASP A 46 -2.54 8.34 16.09
N PRO A 47 -1.35 7.83 16.47
CA PRO A 47 -0.53 6.95 15.65
C PRO A 47 -1.21 5.62 15.30
N MET A 48 -2.29 5.26 16.00
CA MET A 48 -3.01 3.99 15.83
C MET A 48 -4.32 4.14 15.06
N ALA A 49 -4.67 5.35 14.61
CA ALA A 49 -5.85 5.62 13.78
C ALA A 49 -5.72 5.11 12.34
N PHE A 50 -5.19 3.90 12.15
CA PHE A 50 -5.19 3.18 10.88
C PHE A 50 -6.53 2.46 10.70
N GLY A 51 -7.09 2.51 9.49
CA GLY A 51 -8.27 1.71 9.15
C GLY A 51 -7.98 0.19 9.23
N HIS A 52 -8.92 -0.59 9.77
CA HIS A 52 -8.77 -2.04 9.90
C HIS A 52 -9.22 -2.81 8.64
N ASP A 53 -9.80 -2.15 7.64
CA ASP A 53 -10.46 -2.81 6.51
C ASP A 53 -9.52 -3.66 5.65
N LEU A 54 -8.29 -3.22 5.44
CA LEU A 54 -7.30 -3.99 4.68
C LEU A 54 -6.90 -5.26 5.42
N HIS A 55 -6.72 -5.19 6.74
CA HIS A 55 -6.45 -6.36 7.58
C HIS A 55 -7.60 -7.36 7.54
N ARG A 56 -8.84 -6.86 7.68
CA ARG A 56 -10.04 -7.69 7.58
C ARG A 56 -10.12 -8.40 6.23
N ARG A 57 -9.91 -7.68 5.12
CA ARG A 57 -9.92 -8.24 3.76
C ARG A 57 -8.86 -9.32 3.57
N LEU A 58 -7.65 -9.12 4.11
CA LEU A 58 -6.58 -10.11 4.04
C LEU A 58 -6.96 -11.40 4.78
N ILE A 59 -7.56 -11.29 5.98
CA ILE A 59 -8.03 -12.44 6.75
C ILE A 59 -9.18 -13.16 6.03
N GLU A 60 -10.14 -12.40 5.49
CA GLU A 60 -11.24 -12.97 4.70
C GLU A 60 -10.74 -13.74 3.46
N ASP A 61 -9.72 -13.21 2.79
CA ASP A 61 -9.08 -13.86 1.64
C ASP A 61 -8.39 -15.17 2.05
N PHE A 62 -7.68 -15.16 3.18
CA PHE A 62 -7.09 -16.36 3.76
C PHE A 62 -8.16 -17.41 4.12
N LEU A 63 -9.26 -17.00 4.75
CA LEU A 63 -10.35 -17.89 5.10
C LEU A 63 -10.98 -18.53 3.85
N LYS A 64 -11.13 -17.79 2.76
CA LYS A 64 -11.61 -18.34 1.48
C LYS A 64 -10.66 -19.36 0.90
N ALA A 65 -9.35 -19.08 0.91
CA ALA A 65 -8.32 -19.99 0.42
C ALA A 65 -8.31 -21.34 1.14
N ILE A 66 -8.54 -21.36 2.46
CA ILE A 66 -8.53 -22.60 3.23
C ILE A 66 -9.88 -23.36 3.20
N THR A 67 -10.97 -22.70 2.81
CA THR A 67 -12.32 -23.30 2.79
C THR A 67 -12.80 -23.68 1.39
N SER A 68 -12.20 -23.14 0.35
CA SER A 68 -12.55 -23.38 -1.06
C SER A 68 -11.39 -24.06 -1.77
N THR A 69 -11.68 -25.09 -2.58
CA THR A 69 -10.63 -25.86 -3.28
C THR A 69 -9.83 -25.07 -4.32
N ASP A 70 -10.38 -23.98 -4.84
CA ASP A 70 -9.81 -23.25 -5.99
C ASP A 70 -9.75 -21.73 -5.78
N HIS A 71 -9.65 -21.25 -4.53
CA HIS A 71 -9.50 -19.82 -4.26
C HIS A 71 -8.02 -19.43 -4.18
N PRO A 72 -7.46 -18.72 -5.18
CA PRO A 72 -6.09 -18.23 -5.10
C PRO A 72 -5.99 -17.11 -4.07
N LEU A 73 -4.93 -17.13 -3.27
CA LEU A 73 -4.62 -16.01 -2.37
C LEU A 73 -4.25 -14.77 -3.19
N THR A 74 -4.74 -13.61 -2.75
CA THR A 74 -4.37 -12.30 -3.30
C THR A 74 -2.89 -11.99 -3.03
N VAL A 75 -2.38 -12.43 -1.88
CA VAL A 75 -0.96 -12.36 -1.50
C VAL A 75 -0.59 -13.68 -0.83
N ASP A 76 0.30 -14.45 -1.45
CA ASP A 76 0.79 -15.73 -0.94
C ASP A 76 2.14 -15.58 -0.20
N GLY A 77 2.68 -16.72 0.28
CA GLY A 77 3.94 -16.74 1.01
C GLY A 77 5.14 -16.33 0.15
N GLU A 78 5.14 -16.74 -1.11
CA GLU A 78 6.14 -16.40 -2.11
C GLU A 78 6.21 -14.88 -2.35
N ALA A 79 5.06 -14.22 -2.48
CA ALA A 79 4.99 -12.76 -2.55
C ALA A 79 5.54 -12.09 -1.29
N ALA A 80 5.26 -12.63 -0.09
CA ALA A 80 5.80 -12.11 1.17
C ALA A 80 7.33 -12.21 1.27
N LEU A 81 7.93 -13.26 0.68
CA LEU A 81 9.39 -13.42 0.63
C LEU A 81 10.07 -12.33 -0.21
N GLN A 82 9.41 -11.77 -1.23
CA GLN A 82 9.96 -10.67 -2.02
C GLN A 82 10.15 -9.40 -1.17
N ALA A 83 9.22 -9.12 -0.26
CA ALA A 83 9.35 -8.00 0.68
C ALA A 83 10.53 -8.21 1.65
N GLN A 84 10.70 -9.44 2.16
CA GLN A 84 11.84 -9.79 3.03
C GLN A 84 13.17 -9.65 2.29
N ALA A 85 13.25 -10.13 1.05
CA ALA A 85 14.44 -9.99 0.21
C ALA A 85 14.80 -8.52 -0.02
N PHE A 86 13.81 -7.68 -0.37
CA PHE A 86 14.03 -6.25 -0.56
C PHE A 86 14.53 -5.54 0.71
N ILE A 87 13.97 -5.86 1.89
CA ILE A 87 14.46 -5.35 3.18
C ILE A 87 15.91 -5.77 3.40
N SER A 88 16.24 -7.03 3.14
CA SER A 88 17.61 -7.56 3.26
C SER A 88 18.60 -6.82 2.36
N ASP A 89 18.20 -6.49 1.12
CA ASP A 89 19.02 -5.75 0.17
C ASP A 89 19.29 -4.32 0.64
N ILE A 90 18.26 -3.61 1.14
CA ILE A 90 18.40 -2.27 1.73
C ILE A 90 19.38 -2.30 2.91
N LEU A 91 19.22 -3.26 3.82
CA LEU A 91 20.09 -3.38 5.00
C LEU A 91 21.54 -3.70 4.61
N SER A 92 21.74 -4.49 3.57
CA SER A 92 23.06 -4.84 3.06
C SER A 92 23.74 -3.64 2.42
N ALA A 93 23.03 -2.87 1.59
CA ALA A 93 23.54 -1.65 0.97
C ALA A 93 23.92 -0.57 2.02
N GLY A 94 23.11 -0.44 3.08
CA GLY A 94 23.39 0.50 4.17
C GLY A 94 24.67 0.17 4.94
N LYS A 95 25.03 -1.11 5.08
CA LYS A 95 26.27 -1.55 5.74
C LYS A 95 27.53 -1.30 4.89
N GLN A 96 27.40 -1.29 3.56
CA GLN A 96 28.53 -1.08 2.63
C GLN A 96 28.88 0.41 2.45
N SER A 97 28.05 1.33 2.96
CA SER A 97 28.24 2.77 2.83
C SER A 97 28.95 3.42 4.03
N LEU A 98 29.54 2.61 4.92
CA LEU A 98 30.37 3.01 6.07
C LEU A 98 31.83 2.60 5.83
#